data_AF-A0A8B8ZMK6-F1
#
_entry.id   AF-A0A8B8ZMK6-F1
#
_cell.length_a   1.000
_cell.length_b   1.000
_cell.length_c   1.000
_cell.angle_alpha   90.00
_cell.angle_beta   90.00
_cell.angle_gamma   90.00
#
_symmetry.space_group_name_H-M   'P 1'
#
loop_
_entity.id
_entity.type
_entity.pdbx_description
1 polymer ?
#
loop_
_entity_poly.entity_id
_entity_poly.type
_entity_poly.pdbx_seq_one_letter_code
_entity_poly.pdbx_strand_id
1 'polypeptide(L)'
;MELRRRSRGSVAFLISLLLVLSFAGDLCFAENRRPKNVQVSLRAKWTGTPLLLEAGELLSKELKNLFWEFTDLWLEPDKGSDCLTAKCCIHKIVHVARSLQSEPLGSVFEFSLMLRSASPRLMLYRQLAEDSSSYPSDDETNSEHVLGDLSEPLSRVKVEPFLISRNLRSPEGSCCWVDTGTGLLFNVTELLSWLDTSAKLEKLNT
;
A
#
# COMPACT_ATOMS: atom_id res chain seq x y z
N MET A 1 -55.31 -16.68 -77.58
CA MET A 1 -54.35 -17.22 -76.58
C MET A 1 -53.47 -16.11 -76.03
N GLU A 2 -53.99 -15.11 -75.30
CA GLU A 2 -53.13 -14.00 -74.81
C GLU A 2 -53.27 -13.66 -73.31
N LEU A 3 -54.26 -14.20 -72.60
CA LEU A 3 -54.44 -13.87 -71.18
C LEU A 3 -53.53 -14.65 -70.22
N ARG A 4 -52.82 -15.70 -70.67
CA ARG A 4 -51.99 -16.55 -69.81
C ARG A 4 -50.54 -16.05 -69.62
N ARG A 5 -50.05 -15.17 -70.49
CA ARG A 5 -48.65 -14.69 -70.48
C ARG A 5 -48.41 -13.52 -69.52
N ARG A 6 -49.44 -12.68 -69.30
CA ARG A 6 -49.38 -11.49 -68.42
C ARG A 6 -49.39 -11.86 -66.92
N SER A 7 -50.10 -12.93 -66.56
CA SER A 7 -50.17 -13.46 -65.19
C SER A 7 -48.84 -14.06 -64.70
N ARG A 8 -48.11 -14.78 -65.57
CA ARG A 8 -46.82 -15.40 -65.22
C ARG A 8 -45.71 -14.38 -64.95
N GLY A 9 -45.72 -13.25 -65.67
CA GLY A 9 -44.81 -12.14 -65.42
C GLY A 9 -45.05 -11.48 -64.06
N SER A 10 -46.30 -11.13 -63.75
CA SER A 10 -46.66 -10.53 -62.46
C SER A 10 -46.35 -11.42 -61.26
N VAL A 11 -46.56 -12.74 -61.39
CA VAL A 11 -46.21 -13.69 -60.31
C VAL A 11 -44.70 -13.78 -60.11
N ALA A 12 -43.91 -13.79 -61.19
CA ALA A 12 -42.44 -13.79 -61.08
C ALA A 12 -41.89 -12.49 -60.48
N PHE A 13 -42.49 -11.34 -60.82
CA PHE A 13 -42.13 -10.06 -60.19
C PHE A 13 -42.49 -10.02 -58.70
N LEU A 14 -43.64 -10.56 -58.30
CA LEU A 14 -44.02 -10.66 -56.89
C LEU A 14 -43.09 -11.60 -56.11
N ILE A 15 -42.70 -12.73 -56.69
CA ILE A 15 -41.75 -13.66 -56.07
C ILE A 15 -40.36 -13.02 -55.96
N SER A 16 -39.90 -12.31 -57.00
CA SER A 16 -38.64 -11.56 -56.96
C SER A 16 -38.67 -10.46 -55.91
N LEU A 17 -39.77 -9.71 -55.81
CA LEU A 17 -39.95 -8.67 -54.80
C LEU A 17 -39.98 -9.26 -53.38
N LEU A 18 -40.67 -10.39 -53.18
CA LEU A 18 -40.71 -11.12 -51.90
C LEU A 18 -39.35 -11.69 -51.51
N LEU A 19 -38.57 -12.16 -52.49
CA LEU A 19 -37.19 -12.61 -52.28
C LEU A 19 -36.31 -11.41 -51.88
N VAL A 20 -36.37 -10.30 -52.60
CA VAL A 20 -35.59 -9.08 -52.29
C VAL A 20 -35.99 -8.52 -50.91
N LEU A 21 -37.27 -8.54 -50.55
CA LEU A 21 -37.76 -8.14 -49.22
C LEU A 21 -37.32 -9.12 -48.12
N SER A 22 -37.22 -10.42 -48.41
CA SER A 22 -36.70 -11.43 -47.47
C SER A 22 -35.19 -11.30 -47.27
N PHE A 23 -34.43 -11.07 -48.34
CA PHE A 23 -32.98 -10.85 -48.28
C PHE A 23 -32.61 -9.49 -47.67
N ALA A 24 -33.49 -8.49 -47.75
CA ALA A 24 -33.31 -7.20 -47.06
C ALA A 24 -33.66 -7.25 -45.56
N GLY A 25 -34.30 -8.34 -45.09
CA GLY A 25 -34.77 -8.49 -43.70
C GLY A 25 -33.70 -8.90 -42.69
N ASP A 26 -32.52 -9.33 -43.13
CA ASP A 26 -31.48 -9.90 -42.24
C ASP A 26 -30.34 -8.93 -41.87
N LEU A 27 -30.56 -7.62 -41.96
CA LEU A 27 -29.69 -6.63 -41.30
C LEU A 27 -30.11 -6.44 -39.85
N CYS A 28 -30.25 -7.54 -39.09
CA CYS A 28 -30.18 -7.45 -37.63
C CYS A 28 -28.72 -7.16 -37.28
N PHE A 29 -28.38 -5.88 -37.16
CA PHE A 29 -27.19 -5.46 -36.46
C PHE A 29 -27.33 -6.01 -35.02
N ALA A 30 -26.67 -7.13 -34.76
CA ALA A 30 -26.53 -7.64 -33.40
C ALA A 30 -25.65 -6.63 -32.65
N GLU A 31 -26.30 -5.64 -32.05
CA GLU A 31 -25.72 -4.74 -31.07
C GLU A 31 -25.17 -5.63 -29.94
N ASN A 32 -23.87 -5.92 -29.98
CA ASN A 32 -23.15 -6.54 -28.88
C ASN A 32 -23.24 -5.59 -27.69
N ARG A 33 -24.34 -5.69 -26.92
CA ARG A 33 -24.56 -4.92 -25.70
C ARG A 33 -23.39 -5.23 -24.77
N ARG A 34 -22.46 -4.28 -24.66
CA ARG A 34 -21.36 -4.39 -23.71
C ARG A 34 -21.96 -4.61 -22.32
N PRO A 35 -21.50 -5.62 -21.57
CA PRO A 35 -21.99 -5.86 -20.22
C PRO A 35 -21.78 -4.59 -19.39
N LYS A 36 -22.85 -4.13 -18.73
CA LYS A 36 -22.79 -3.01 -17.80
C LYS A 36 -22.16 -3.52 -16.50
N ASN A 37 -20.90 -3.19 -16.28
CA ASN A 37 -20.16 -3.65 -15.11
C ASN A 37 -20.41 -2.71 -13.93
N VAL A 38 -20.72 -3.27 -12.76
CA VAL A 38 -20.74 -2.55 -11.48
C VAL A 38 -19.41 -2.81 -10.79
N GLN A 39 -18.70 -1.73 -10.41
CA GLN A 39 -17.43 -1.82 -9.69
C GLN A 39 -17.61 -1.34 -8.25
N VAL A 40 -17.17 -2.16 -7.30
CA VAL A 40 -17.14 -1.83 -5.87
C VAL A 40 -15.70 -1.98 -5.38
N SER A 41 -15.22 -1.04 -4.56
CA SER A 41 -13.90 -1.10 -3.94
C SER A 41 -13.98 -0.75 -2.46
N LEU A 42 -13.09 -1.37 -1.67
CA LEU A 42 -12.93 -1.09 -0.24
C LEU A 42 -11.59 -0.36 -0.04
N ARG A 43 -11.59 0.69 0.78
CA ARG A 43 -10.39 1.44 1.13
C ARG A 43 -10.31 1.60 2.64
N ALA A 44 -9.13 1.33 3.20
CA ALA A 44 -8.85 1.63 4.60
C ALA A 44 -8.81 3.14 4.85
N LYS A 45 -9.05 3.55 6.11
CA LYS A 45 -8.99 4.96 6.53
C LYS A 45 -7.54 5.47 6.64
N TRP A 46 -6.59 4.59 6.91
CA TRP A 46 -5.17 4.91 7.03
C TRP A 46 -4.45 4.94 5.67
N THR A 47 -3.27 5.54 5.67
CA THR A 47 -2.39 5.64 4.48
C THR A 47 -1.73 4.31 4.17
N GLY A 48 -1.26 4.14 2.92
CA GLY A 48 -0.59 2.90 2.53
C GLY A 48 0.67 2.63 3.36
N THR A 49 0.76 1.45 3.95
CA THR A 49 1.94 0.92 4.65
C THR A 49 2.97 0.34 3.67
N PRO A 50 4.28 0.43 3.95
CA PRO A 50 5.31 -0.13 3.07
C PRO A 50 5.28 -1.67 3.07
N LEU A 51 5.26 -2.28 1.87
CA LEU A 51 5.18 -3.74 1.69
C LEU A 51 6.37 -4.49 2.30
N LEU A 52 7.55 -3.86 2.34
CA LEU A 52 8.74 -4.44 2.95
C LEU A 52 8.57 -4.69 4.46
N LEU A 53 8.05 -3.69 5.18
CA LEU A 53 7.82 -3.82 6.62
C LEU A 53 6.67 -4.79 6.92
N GLU A 54 5.67 -4.85 6.05
CA GLU A 54 4.60 -5.85 6.17
C GLU A 54 5.12 -7.27 6.00
N ALA A 55 6.04 -7.49 5.04
CA ALA A 55 6.68 -8.78 4.85
C ALA A 55 7.44 -9.22 6.11
N GLY A 56 8.27 -8.33 6.68
CA GLY A 56 8.97 -8.62 7.94
C GLY A 56 8.00 -8.94 9.08
N GLU A 57 6.94 -8.16 9.23
CA GLU A 57 5.91 -8.40 10.24
C GLU A 57 5.19 -9.75 10.04
N LEU A 58 4.88 -10.14 8.80
CA LEU A 58 4.30 -11.46 8.50
C LEU A 58 5.25 -12.60 8.85
N LEU A 59 6.54 -12.48 8.50
CA LEU A 59 7.56 -13.48 8.84
C LEU A 59 7.72 -13.65 10.35
N SER A 60 7.66 -12.54 11.09
CA SER A 60 7.77 -12.55 12.55
C SER A 60 6.65 -13.32 13.26
N LYS A 61 5.49 -13.49 12.60
CA LYS A 61 4.36 -14.26 13.14
C LYS A 61 4.60 -15.76 13.13
N GLU A 62 5.39 -16.27 12.18
CA GLU A 62 5.74 -17.68 12.13
C GLU A 62 6.82 -17.97 13.17
N LEU A 63 7.97 -17.28 13.05
CA LEU A 63 9.08 -17.41 13.97
C LEU A 63 9.80 -16.05 14.11
N LYS A 64 10.13 -15.66 15.34
CA LYS A 64 10.72 -14.34 15.64
C LYS A 64 12.08 -14.11 14.99
N ASN A 65 12.90 -15.15 14.79
CA ASN A 65 14.21 -15.05 14.14
C ASN A 65 14.10 -14.69 12.65
N LEU A 66 13.04 -15.13 11.97
CA LEU A 66 12.85 -14.87 10.53
C LEU A 66 12.75 -13.39 10.22
N PHE A 67 12.28 -12.56 11.15
CA PHE A 67 12.28 -11.11 11.00
C PHE A 67 13.70 -10.56 10.82
N TRP A 68 14.63 -11.00 11.67
CA TRP A 68 16.02 -10.55 11.64
C TRP A 68 16.76 -11.12 10.44
N GLU A 69 16.61 -12.43 10.18
CA GLU A 69 17.20 -13.08 9.00
C GLU A 69 16.74 -12.40 7.69
N PHE A 70 15.46 -12.07 7.59
CA PHE A 70 14.92 -11.32 6.45
C PHE A 70 15.52 -9.92 6.33
N THR A 71 15.65 -9.21 7.45
CA THR A 71 16.21 -7.87 7.48
C THR A 71 17.68 -7.89 7.06
N ASP A 72 18.47 -8.84 7.57
CA ASP A 72 19.88 -8.99 7.22
C ASP A 72 20.05 -9.28 5.72
N LEU A 73 19.25 -10.21 5.16
CA LEU A 73 19.26 -10.53 3.74
C LEU A 73 18.81 -9.37 2.84
N TRP A 74 18.02 -8.43 3.37
CA TRP A 74 17.55 -7.26 2.64
C TRP A 74 18.52 -6.08 2.73
N LEU A 75 19.26 -5.96 3.84
CA LEU A 75 20.28 -4.95 4.05
C LEU A 75 21.58 -5.23 3.28
N GLU A 76 21.76 -6.45 2.76
CA GLU A 76 22.84 -6.75 1.82
C GLU A 76 22.87 -5.74 0.66
N PRO A 77 24.06 -5.24 0.28
CA PRO A 77 24.19 -4.32 -0.84
C PRO A 77 23.55 -4.93 -2.10
N ASP A 78 22.93 -4.07 -2.94
CA ASP A 78 22.30 -4.42 -4.22
C ASP A 78 20.91 -5.11 -4.15
N LYS A 79 20.44 -5.53 -2.96
CA LYS A 79 19.10 -6.12 -2.82
C LYS A 79 17.95 -5.11 -2.99
N GLY A 80 18.19 -3.80 -2.93
CA GLY A 80 17.16 -2.77 -3.08
C GLY A 80 17.21 -1.90 -4.35
N SER A 81 18.40 -1.72 -4.93
CA SER A 81 18.68 -0.68 -5.95
C SER A 81 18.17 -1.02 -7.36
N ASP A 82 18.08 -2.30 -7.69
CA ASP A 82 17.91 -2.74 -9.08
C ASP A 82 16.45 -2.76 -9.55
N CYS A 83 15.50 -2.56 -8.64
CA CYS A 83 14.07 -2.61 -8.96
C CYS A 83 13.49 -1.22 -9.24
N LEU A 84 13.21 -0.94 -10.51
CA LEU A 84 12.63 0.33 -10.99
C LEU A 84 11.10 0.38 -10.93
N THR A 85 10.43 -0.74 -10.65
CA THR A 85 8.95 -0.84 -10.68
C THR A 85 8.42 -1.50 -9.41
N ALA A 86 7.26 -1.05 -8.93
CA ALA A 86 6.59 -1.64 -7.76
C ALA A 86 6.41 -3.16 -7.88
N LYS A 87 6.07 -3.66 -9.07
CA LYS A 87 5.97 -5.11 -9.36
C LYS A 87 7.30 -5.84 -9.13
N CYS A 88 8.43 -5.25 -9.55
CA CYS A 88 9.76 -5.80 -9.31
C CYS A 88 10.04 -5.89 -7.80
N CYS A 89 9.78 -4.80 -7.07
CA CYS A 89 9.98 -4.76 -5.62
C CYS A 89 9.18 -5.86 -4.91
N ILE A 90 7.90 -6.05 -5.29
CA ILE A 90 7.05 -7.11 -4.72
C ILE A 90 7.63 -8.49 -5.01
N HIS A 91 7.99 -8.77 -6.26
CA HIS A 91 8.60 -10.05 -6.60
C HIS A 91 9.88 -10.31 -5.82
N LYS A 92 10.72 -9.29 -5.62
CA LYS A 92 11.97 -9.42 -4.85
C LYS A 92 11.70 -9.68 -3.37
N ILE A 93 10.74 -8.95 -2.76
CA ILE A 93 10.31 -9.18 -1.38
C ILE A 93 9.81 -10.62 -1.20
N VAL A 94 8.91 -11.06 -2.08
CA VAL A 94 8.35 -12.43 -2.02
C VAL A 94 9.44 -13.48 -2.25
N HIS A 95 10.38 -13.24 -3.16
CA HIS A 95 11.50 -14.15 -3.41
C HIS A 95 12.39 -14.33 -2.18
N VAL A 96 12.81 -13.23 -1.53
CA VAL A 96 13.62 -13.29 -0.31
C VAL A 96 12.84 -13.98 0.81
N ALA A 97 11.59 -13.61 1.04
CA ALA A 97 10.77 -14.22 2.09
C ALA A 97 10.54 -15.73 1.87
N ARG A 98 10.39 -16.19 0.62
CA ARG A 98 10.26 -17.62 0.29
C ARG A 98 11.53 -18.40 0.50
N SER A 99 12.70 -17.78 0.31
CA SER A 99 13.98 -18.45 0.56
C SER A 99 14.19 -18.80 2.04
N LEU A 100 13.44 -18.15 2.93
CA LEU A 100 13.46 -18.37 4.38
C LEU A 100 12.37 -19.34 4.88
N GLN A 101 11.44 -19.76 4.02
CA GLN A 101 10.25 -20.53 4.41
C GLN A 101 10.13 -21.84 3.63
N SER A 102 9.36 -22.79 4.18
CA SER A 102 8.94 -23.98 3.45
C SER A 102 7.89 -23.64 2.39
N GLU A 103 7.78 -24.45 1.33
CA GLU A 103 6.88 -24.22 0.19
C GLU A 103 5.41 -23.84 0.55
N PRO A 104 4.70 -24.55 1.46
CA PRO A 104 3.31 -24.20 1.77
C PRO A 104 3.17 -22.85 2.48
N LEU A 105 4.13 -22.50 3.34
CA LEU A 105 4.17 -21.22 4.05
C LEU A 105 4.43 -20.06 3.07
N GLY A 106 5.28 -20.29 2.07
CA GLY A 106 5.57 -19.30 1.03
C GLY A 106 4.38 -18.90 0.16
N SER A 107 3.36 -19.75 0.01
CA SER A 107 2.12 -19.42 -0.71
C SER A 107 1.15 -18.64 0.18
N VAL A 108 1.02 -19.04 1.45
CA VAL A 108 0.21 -18.34 2.45
C VAL A 108 0.77 -16.95 2.74
N PHE A 109 2.09 -16.81 2.79
CA PHE A 109 2.79 -15.55 2.93
C PHE A 109 2.44 -14.58 1.79
N GLU A 110 2.58 -14.99 0.53
CA GLU A 110 2.28 -14.13 -0.63
C GLU A 110 0.81 -13.71 -0.62
N PHE A 111 -0.11 -14.64 -0.33
CA PHE A 111 -1.53 -14.34 -0.17
C PHE A 111 -1.79 -13.32 0.94
N SER A 112 -1.14 -13.48 2.10
CA SER A 112 -1.32 -12.59 3.25
C SER A 112 -0.74 -11.19 3.02
N LEU A 113 0.34 -11.08 2.25
CA LEU A 113 0.94 -9.82 1.81
C LEU A 113 0.03 -9.10 0.81
N MET A 114 -0.54 -9.82 -0.15
CA MET A 114 -1.53 -9.27 -1.10
C MET A 114 -2.82 -8.80 -0.41
N LEU A 115 -3.27 -9.53 0.61
CA LEU A 115 -4.38 -9.11 1.47
C LEU A 115 -4.04 -7.95 2.41
N ARG A 116 -2.76 -7.53 2.49
CA ARG A 116 -2.32 -6.41 3.35
C ARG A 116 -2.65 -6.66 4.83
N SER A 117 -2.60 -7.94 5.24
CA SER A 117 -3.05 -8.38 6.57
C SER A 117 -2.19 -7.86 7.73
N ALA A 118 -0.97 -7.43 7.47
CA ALA A 118 -0.08 -6.80 8.45
C ALA A 118 -0.25 -5.28 8.56
N SER A 119 -0.96 -4.61 7.63
CA SER A 119 -1.09 -3.14 7.63
C SER A 119 -1.60 -2.56 8.96
N PRO A 120 -2.63 -3.14 9.63
CA PRO A 120 -3.13 -2.58 10.90
C PRO A 120 -2.09 -2.60 12.01
N ARG A 121 -1.20 -3.60 12.03
CA ARG A 121 -0.16 -3.73 13.05
C ARG A 121 0.96 -2.72 12.86
N LEU A 122 1.34 -2.44 11.62
CA LEU A 122 2.27 -1.35 11.31
C LEU A 122 1.70 0.02 11.68
N MET A 123 0.39 0.21 11.46
CA MET A 123 -0.29 1.43 11.89
C MET A 123 -0.29 1.59 13.41
N LEU A 124 -0.49 0.50 14.16
CA LEU A 124 -0.35 0.53 15.61
C LEU A 124 1.05 0.98 16.05
N TYR A 125 2.12 0.42 15.48
CA TYR A 125 3.49 0.84 15.83
C TYR A 125 3.74 2.31 15.54
N ARG A 126 3.21 2.79 14.42
CA ARG A 126 3.31 4.20 14.04
C ARG A 126 2.59 5.11 15.05
N GLN A 127 1.39 4.74 15.47
CA GLN A 127 0.64 5.50 16.47
C GLN A 127 1.35 5.51 17.81
N LEU A 128 1.87 4.36 18.25
CA LEU A 128 2.65 4.29 19.48
C LEU A 128 3.90 5.18 19.41
N ALA A 129 4.59 5.23 18.28
CA ALA A 129 5.73 6.10 18.08
C ALA A 129 5.36 7.59 18.03
N GLU A 130 4.22 7.94 17.42
CA GLU A 130 3.66 9.30 17.43
C GLU A 130 3.31 9.74 18.86
N ASP A 131 2.61 8.89 19.61
CA ASP A 131 2.20 9.17 20.99
C ASP A 131 3.42 9.25 21.92
N SER A 132 4.41 8.35 21.77
CA SER A 132 5.62 8.34 22.61
C SER A 132 6.61 9.46 22.28
N SER A 133 6.67 9.92 21.03
CA SER A 133 7.53 11.06 20.64
C SER A 133 6.92 12.42 20.98
N SER A 134 5.62 12.46 21.26
CA SER A 134 4.90 13.68 21.67
C SER A 134 5.03 14.04 23.15
N TYR A 135 5.88 13.33 23.92
CA TYR A 135 6.20 13.77 25.28
C TYR A 135 6.72 15.22 25.24
N PRO A 136 6.18 16.13 26.07
CA PRO A 136 6.65 17.49 26.08
C PRO A 136 8.11 17.47 26.52
N SER A 137 9.01 17.85 25.61
CA SER A 137 10.24 18.50 26.05
C SER A 137 9.78 19.77 26.78
N ASP A 138 10.18 19.92 28.04
CA ASP A 138 9.83 21.05 28.92
C ASP A 138 10.35 22.43 28.43
N ASP A 139 10.68 22.58 27.15
CA ASP A 139 11.05 23.87 26.55
C ASP A 139 9.81 24.60 26.00
N GLU A 140 8.96 25.04 26.93
CA GLU A 140 8.13 26.23 26.72
C GLU A 140 9.05 27.46 26.64
N THR A 141 9.76 27.64 25.52
CA THR A 141 10.40 28.92 25.23
C THR A 141 9.60 29.65 24.17
N ASN A 142 8.85 30.65 24.64
CA ASN A 142 8.15 31.70 23.90
C ASN A 142 8.73 31.95 22.50
N SER A 143 7.94 31.68 21.47
CA SER A 143 8.02 32.42 20.22
C SER A 143 6.72 33.18 20.02
N GLU A 144 6.67 34.35 20.68
CA GLU A 144 5.81 35.44 20.24
C GLU A 144 6.21 35.80 18.81
N HIS A 145 5.26 35.71 17.88
CA HIS A 145 5.30 36.57 16.71
C HIS A 145 3.92 37.19 16.49
N VAL A 146 3.87 38.48 16.80
CA VAL A 146 2.77 39.42 16.64
C VAL A 146 2.43 39.60 15.17
N LEU A 147 1.13 39.61 14.82
CA LEU A 147 0.41 40.77 14.24
C LEU A 147 -0.96 40.37 13.64
N GLY A 148 -2.03 41.08 14.03
CA GLY A 148 -3.19 41.31 13.15
C GLY A 148 -4.55 40.83 13.66
N ASP A 149 -5.33 41.76 14.19
CA ASP A 149 -6.65 41.66 14.81
C ASP A 149 -7.83 41.39 13.83
N LEU A 150 -8.97 41.02 14.43
CA LEU A 150 -10.37 40.94 13.96
C LEU A 150 -11.00 39.62 13.42
N SER A 151 -11.64 38.91 14.37
CA SER A 151 -13.01 38.34 14.36
C SER A 151 -13.50 37.45 13.19
N GLU A 152 -13.60 36.13 13.46
CA GLU A 152 -14.76 35.24 13.23
C GLU A 152 -14.40 33.80 13.73
N PRO A 153 -15.36 32.99 14.24
CA PRO A 153 -15.02 31.77 14.95
C PRO A 153 -14.66 30.65 13.98
N LEU A 154 -13.36 30.43 13.77
CA LEU A 154 -12.88 29.29 13.02
C LEU A 154 -13.22 28.02 13.80
N SER A 155 -14.24 27.32 13.33
CA SER A 155 -14.56 25.93 13.64
C SER A 155 -13.28 25.18 13.98
N ARG A 156 -13.21 24.57 15.18
CA ARG A 156 -12.28 23.47 15.47
C ARG A 156 -12.51 22.42 14.39
N VAL A 157 -11.75 22.50 13.30
CA VAL A 157 -11.55 21.38 12.41
C VAL A 157 -10.83 20.39 13.30
N LYS A 158 -11.60 19.45 13.83
CA LYS A 158 -11.11 18.22 14.44
C LYS A 158 -10.37 17.50 13.31
N VAL A 159 -9.11 17.87 13.11
CA VAL A 159 -8.23 17.21 12.14
C VAL A 159 -8.13 15.78 12.64
N GLU A 160 -8.74 14.86 11.89
CA GLU A 160 -8.69 13.45 12.23
C GLU A 160 -7.20 13.01 12.25
N PRO A 161 -6.68 12.50 13.37
CA PRO A 161 -5.26 12.13 13.50
C PRO A 161 -4.78 11.19 12.38
N PHE A 162 -5.70 10.42 11.81
CA PHE A 162 -5.46 9.40 10.80
C PHE A 162 -5.13 9.91 9.39
N LEU A 163 -5.30 11.22 9.12
CA LEU A 163 -5.10 11.77 7.78
C LEU A 163 -3.71 12.37 7.54
N ILE A 164 -2.84 12.37 8.55
CA ILE A 164 -1.54 13.00 8.45
C ILE A 164 -0.49 11.96 8.03
N SER A 165 -0.33 11.83 6.71
CA SER A 165 0.84 11.22 6.07
C SER A 165 2.10 12.09 6.24
N ARG A 166 2.41 12.56 7.45
CA ARG A 166 3.75 13.12 7.72
C ARG A 166 4.60 11.96 8.20
N ASN A 167 5.64 11.60 7.45
CA ASN A 167 6.70 10.80 8.06
C ASN A 167 7.07 11.45 9.39
N LEU A 168 7.19 10.64 10.45
CA LEU A 168 7.51 11.12 11.78
C LEU A 168 8.74 12.02 11.63
N ARG A 169 8.58 13.31 11.94
CA ARG A 169 9.74 14.21 11.92
C ARG A 169 10.52 13.84 13.15
N SER A 170 11.73 13.34 12.95
CA SER A 170 12.65 13.21 14.06
C SER A 170 12.86 14.58 14.71
N PRO A 171 13.16 14.60 16.01
CA PRO A 171 13.47 15.83 16.74
C PRO A 171 14.58 16.67 16.07
N GLU A 172 15.53 16.04 15.35
CA GLU A 172 16.72 16.70 14.80
C GLU A 172 16.93 16.50 13.29
N GLY A 173 15.92 16.02 12.55
CA GLY A 173 16.02 15.79 11.10
C GLY A 173 16.78 14.52 10.67
N SER A 174 17.26 13.71 11.61
CA SER A 174 17.81 12.36 11.38
C SER A 174 16.71 11.34 11.02
N CYS A 175 16.99 10.30 10.23
CA CYS A 175 15.95 9.34 9.84
C CYS A 175 15.60 8.32 10.94
N CYS A 176 16.55 8.05 11.85
CA CYS A 176 16.44 7.00 12.86
C CYS A 176 17.15 7.44 14.14
N TRP A 177 16.65 7.00 15.29
CA TRP A 177 17.25 7.19 16.60
C TRP A 177 17.00 5.97 17.48
N VAL A 178 17.77 5.84 18.55
CA VAL A 178 17.63 4.79 19.56
C VAL A 178 17.20 5.44 20.86
N ASP A 179 16.09 4.99 21.43
CA ASP A 179 15.66 5.37 22.77
C ASP A 179 16.24 4.36 23.79
N THR A 180 17.05 4.86 24.72
CA THR A 180 17.66 4.06 25.79
C THR A 180 16.86 4.12 27.10
N GLY A 181 15.75 4.87 27.13
CA GLY A 181 14.98 5.20 28.34
C GLY A 181 15.60 6.33 29.17
N THR A 182 16.90 6.58 29.05
CA THR A 182 17.61 7.72 29.68
C THR A 182 17.85 8.88 28.73
N GLY A 183 17.70 8.66 27.43
CA GLY A 183 17.97 9.65 26.40
C GLY A 183 17.85 9.06 24.99
N LEU A 184 17.77 9.94 24.00
CA LEU A 184 17.72 9.61 22.58
C LEU A 184 19.12 9.70 21.98
N LEU A 185 19.54 8.65 21.28
CA LEU A 185 20.81 8.60 20.57
C LEU A 185 20.55 8.67 19.07
N PHE A 186 21.21 9.60 18.38
CA PHE A 186 20.97 9.85 16.95
C PHE A 186 22.10 9.37 16.05
N ASN A 187 23.29 9.13 16.62
CA ASN A 187 24.48 8.73 15.88
C ASN A 187 24.95 7.32 16.27
N VAL A 188 25.47 6.58 15.29
CA VAL A 188 26.06 5.25 15.52
C VAL A 188 27.25 5.33 16.50
N THR A 189 28.07 6.38 16.43
CA THR A 189 29.20 6.57 17.35
C THR A 189 28.77 6.76 18.79
N GLU A 190 27.66 7.46 19.01
CA GLU A 190 27.04 7.67 20.32
C GLU A 190 26.44 6.37 20.87
N LEU A 191 25.79 5.59 20.01
CA LEU A 191 25.28 4.27 20.37
C LEU A 191 26.42 3.32 20.80
N LEU A 192 27.54 3.31 20.06
CA LEU A 192 28.69 2.48 20.38
C LEU A 192 29.34 2.87 21.72
N SER A 193 29.49 4.16 21.99
CA SER A 193 30.05 4.63 23.26
C SER A 193 29.12 4.31 24.45
N TRP A 194 27.80 4.39 24.26
CA TRP A 194 26.81 3.97 25.25
C TRP A 194 26.87 2.45 25.53
N LEU A 195 26.99 1.63 24.49
CA LEU A 195 27.14 0.17 24.62
C LEU A 195 28.43 -0.22 25.36
N ASP A 196 29.56 0.42 25.06
CA ASP A 196 30.83 0.15 25.75
C ASP A 196 30.77 0.54 27.24
N THR A 197 30.09 1.64 27.55
CA THR A 197 29.93 2.12 28.92
C THR A 197 29.03 1.19 29.75
N SER A 198 27.91 0.74 29.17
CA SER A 198 27.01 -0.21 29.83
C SER A 198 27.65 -1.58 30.06
N ALA A 199 28.36 -2.12 29.07
CA ALA A 199 29.10 -3.38 29.20
C ALA A 199 30.20 -3.33 30.27
N LYS A 200 30.81 -2.15 30.48
CA LYS A 200 31.82 -1.95 31.52
C LYS A 200 31.20 -1.86 32.92
N LEU A 201 29.99 -1.30 33.04
CA LEU A 201 29.24 -1.23 34.30
C LEU A 201 28.76 -2.61 34.77
N GLU A 202 28.33 -3.49 33.87
CA GLU A 202 27.99 -4.88 34.24
C GLU A 202 29.20 -5.64 34.79
N LYS A 203 30.39 -5.46 34.19
CA LYS A 203 31.63 -6.10 34.66
C LYS A 203 32.15 -5.59 36.01
N LEU A 204 31.68 -4.44 36.48
CA LEU A 204 32.04 -3.88 37.80
C LEU A 204 31.07 -4.30 38.90
N ASN A 205 29.88 -4.77 38.52
CA ASN A 205 28.84 -5.26 39.45
C ASN A 205 28.82 -6.79 39.56
N THR A 206 29.78 -7.48 38.95
CA THR A 206 29.99 -8.93 39.07
C THR A 206 31.31 -9.20 39.80
#